data_AF-A0A948XZW0-F1
#
_entry.id   AF-A0A948XZW0-F1
#
_cell.length_a   1.000
_cell.length_b   1.000
_cell.length_c   1.000
_cell.angle_alpha   90.00
_cell.angle_beta   90.00
_cell.angle_gamma   90.00
#
_symmetry.space_group_name_H-M   'P 1'
#
loop_
_entity.id
_entity.type
_entity.pdbx_description
1 polymer ?
#
loop_
_entity_poly.entity_id
_entity_poly.type
_entity_poly.pdbx_seq_one_letter_code
_entity_poly.pdbx_strand_id
1 'polypeptide(L)' 'MKIKIDKDKCIGCGSCVAVCSDCFEMDSDNKAV' A
#
# COMPACT_ATOMS: atom_id res chain seq x y z
N MET A 1 -9.62 -13.13 -2.59
CA MET A 1 -9.47 -11.88 -3.36
C MET A 1 -8.00 -11.53 -3.41
N LYS A 2 -7.46 -11.09 -4.55
CA LYS A 2 -6.11 -10.47 -4.62
C LYS A 2 -6.32 -8.97 -4.76
N ILE A 3 -5.81 -8.20 -3.81
CA ILE A 3 -5.78 -6.74 -3.90
C ILE A 3 -4.71 -6.37 -4.93
N LYS A 4 -5.00 -5.41 -5.81
CA LYS A 4 -4.03 -4.82 -6.74
C LYS A 4 -3.91 -3.35 -6.42
N ILE A 5 -2.68 -2.88 -6.27
CA ILE A 5 -2.37 -1.48 -6.02
C ILE A 5 -1.81 -0.90 -7.32
N ASP A 6 -2.41 0.19 -7.76
CA ASP A 6 -1.91 0.98 -8.88
C ASP A 6 -0.75 1.85 -8.36
N LYS A 7 0.49 1.45 -8.67
CA LYS A 7 1.69 2.12 -8.16
C LYS A 7 1.88 3.53 -8.72
N ASP A 8 1.30 3.82 -9.88
CA ASP A 8 1.37 5.16 -10.49
C ASP A 8 0.47 6.15 -9.73
N LYS A 9 -0.66 5.67 -9.20
CA LYS A 9 -1.58 6.48 -8.37
C LYS A 9 -1.24 6.47 -6.89
N CYS A 10 -0.54 5.46 -6.41
CA CYS A 10 -0.13 5.38 -5.01
C CYS A 10 0.85 6.53 -4.70
N ILE A 11 0.49 7.41 -3.77
CA ILE A 11 1.32 8.56 -3.39
C ILE A 11 2.23 8.28 -2.17
N GLY A 12 2.15 7.09 -1.58
CA GLY A 12 2.98 6.72 -0.42
C GLY A 12 2.54 7.33 0.92
N CYS A 13 1.25 7.62 1.10
CA CYS A 13 0.75 8.23 2.35
C CYS A 13 0.65 7.28 3.55
N GLY A 14 0.67 5.95 3.33
CA GLY A 14 0.59 4.95 4.41
C GLY A 14 -0.78 4.73 5.04
N SER A 15 -1.85 5.42 4.58
CA SER A 15 -3.19 5.28 5.18
C SER A 15 -3.76 3.86 5.08
N CYS A 16 -3.42 3.10 4.02
CA CYS A 16 -3.84 1.71 3.87
C CYS A 16 -3.25 0.80 4.96
N VAL A 17 -1.95 0.92 5.25
CA VAL A 17 -1.27 0.18 6.34
C VAL A 17 -1.83 0.58 7.70
N ALA A 18 -2.15 1.86 7.91
CA ALA A 18 -2.76 2.33 9.16
C ALA A 18 -4.17 1.75 9.40
N VAL A 19 -4.90 1.42 8.32
CA VAL A 19 -6.26 0.85 8.38
C VAL A 19 -6.23 -0.68 8.44
N CYS A 20 -5.37 -1.34 7.66
CA CYS A 20 -5.18 -2.79 7.70
C CYS A 20 -3.70 -3.14 7.52
N SER A 21 -2.96 -3.18 8.63
CA SER A 21 -1.56 -3.60 8.66
C SER A 21 -1.35 -5.05 8.24
N ASP A 22 -2.37 -5.90 8.36
CA ASP A 22 -2.29 -7.31 7.98
C ASP A 22 -2.49 -7.52 6.46
N CYS A 23 -3.05 -6.51 5.78
CA CYS A 23 -3.39 -6.55 4.36
C CYS A 23 -2.36 -5.83 3.47
N PHE A 24 -1.67 -4.84 4.03
CA PHE A 24 -0.84 -3.89 3.30
C PHE A 24 0.52 -3.73 3.97
N GLU A 25 1.55 -3.65 3.16
CA GLU A 25 2.91 -3.31 3.59
C GLU A 25 3.44 -2.15 2.74
N MET A 26 4.45 -1.43 3.24
CA MET A 26 5.17 -0.42 2.46
C MET A 26 6.46 -1.04 1.92
N ASP A 27 6.70 -0.93 0.62
CA ASP A 27 7.95 -1.38 0.00
C ASP A 27 9.06 -0.34 0.08
N SER A 28 10.24 -0.68 -0.47
CA SER A 28 11.41 0.21 -0.51
C SER A 28 11.20 1.49 -1.34
N ASP A 29 10.18 1.54 -2.20
CA ASP A 29 9.84 2.70 -3.03
C ASP A 29 8.81 3.62 -2.35
N ASN A 30 8.53 3.39 -1.06
CA ASN A 30 7.44 4.03 -0.30
C ASN A 30 6.06 3.85 -0.98
N LYS A 31 5.83 2.71 -1.62
CA LYS A 31 4.54 2.35 -2.20
C LYS A 31 3.92 1.21 -1.40
N ALA A 32 2.59 1.21 -1.34
CA ALA A 32 1.87 0.11 -0.73
C ALA A 32 1.95 -1.16 -1.61
N VAL A 33 2.11 -2.32 -0.99
CA VAL A 33 2.13 -3.66 -1.59
C VAL A 33 1.25 -4.64 -0.84
#